data_AF-S7V5K0-F1
#
_entry.id   AF-S7V5K0-F1
#
_cell.length_a   1.000
_cell.length_b   1.000
_cell.length_c   1.000
_cell.angle_alpha   90.00
_cell.angle_beta   90.00
_cell.angle_gamma   90.00
#
_symmetry.space_group_name_H-M   'P 1'
#
loop_
_entity.id
_entity.type
_entity.pdbx_description
1 polymer ?
#
loop_
_entity_poly.entity_id
_entity_poly.type
_entity_poly.pdbx_seq_one_letter_code
_entity_poly.pdbx_strand_id
1 'polypeptide(L)'
;MEGNFINIDFNKIEEMVEDDLDFRNQLLDAIEIAIEELEGAYIKGVDEEDLECIKQARHKIKPTLGLFGLKRLTNILANGKKMLEENGFANNMEAHLVEFKESTQSVLCEVRNYR
;
A
#
# COMPACT_ATOMS: atom_id res chain seq x y z
N MET A 1 8.69 6.01 21.64
CA MET A 1 7.75 6.83 20.84
C MET A 1 6.49 6.00 20.69
N GLU A 2 5.38 6.36 21.35
CA GLU A 2 4.10 5.68 21.12
C GLU A 2 3.31 6.48 20.07
N GLY A 3 3.75 6.37 18.82
CA GLY A 3 2.85 6.62 17.70
C GLY A 3 1.86 5.46 17.67
N ASN A 4 0.56 5.73 17.71
CA ASN A 4 -0.45 4.70 17.58
C ASN A 4 -0.54 4.32 16.08
N PHE A 5 0.40 3.49 15.62
CA PHE A 5 0.48 3.03 14.24
C PHE A 5 -0.64 2.02 13.97
N ILE A 6 -1.52 2.31 13.02
CA ILE A 6 -2.70 1.49 12.74
C ILE A 6 -2.73 0.96 11.31
N ASN A 7 -1.88 1.48 10.43
CA ASN A 7 -1.88 1.13 9.00
C ASN A 7 -0.79 0.12 8.63
N ILE A 8 0.26 -0.01 9.45
CA ILE A 8 1.32 -1.02 9.30
C ILE A 8 1.70 -1.65 10.65
N ASP A 9 2.04 -2.94 10.63
CA ASP A 9 2.48 -3.71 11.80
C ASP A 9 4.00 -3.65 11.96
N PHE A 10 4.49 -2.62 12.66
CA PHE A 10 5.92 -2.45 12.92
C PHE A 10 6.53 -3.53 13.79
N ASN A 11 5.75 -4.27 14.59
CA ASN A 11 6.31 -5.37 15.38
C ASN A 11 6.94 -6.43 14.48
N LYS A 12 6.35 -6.68 13.31
CA LYS A 12 6.93 -7.60 12.33
C LYS A 12 8.22 -7.10 11.70
N ILE A 13 8.40 -5.79 11.62
CA ILE A 13 9.65 -5.18 11.17
C ILE A 13 10.72 -5.42 12.23
N GLU A 14 10.43 -5.13 13.50
CA GLU A 14 11.36 -5.35 14.60
C GLU A 14 11.73 -6.84 14.78
N GLU A 15 10.76 -7.74 14.63
CA GLU A 15 10.99 -9.19 14.63
C GLU A 15 11.97 -9.66 13.53
N MET A 16 11.97 -9.00 12.38
CA MET A 16 12.87 -9.32 11.26
C MET A 16 14.26 -8.70 11.40
N VAL A 17 14.36 -7.62 12.18
CA VAL A 17 15.54 -6.76 12.25
C VAL A 17 16.54 -7.23 13.30
N GLU A 18 16.11 -7.92 14.35
CA GLU A 18 16.99 -8.46 15.40
C GLU A 18 18.06 -7.44 15.89
N ASP A 19 17.64 -6.19 16.12
CA ASP A 19 18.48 -5.03 16.54
C ASP A 19 19.44 -4.43 15.48
N ASP A 20 19.39 -4.86 14.21
CA ASP A 20 20.17 -4.26 13.11
C ASP A 20 19.52 -2.96 12.58
N LEU A 21 19.93 -1.82 13.14
CA LEU A 21 19.42 -0.50 12.76
C LEU A 21 19.61 -0.15 11.28
N ASP A 22 20.71 -0.59 10.65
CA ASP A 22 20.96 -0.34 9.23
C ASP A 22 19.98 -1.14 8.37
N PHE A 23 19.77 -2.42 8.70
CA PHE A 23 18.79 -3.25 8.03
C PHE A 23 17.36 -2.75 8.25
N ARG A 24 17.02 -2.25 9.44
CA ARG A 24 15.72 -1.62 9.70
C ARG A 24 15.44 -0.47 8.76
N ASN A 25 16.39 0.45 8.62
CA ASN A 25 16.24 1.60 7.74
C ASN A 25 16.10 1.17 6.27
N GLN A 26 16.89 0.19 5.83
CA GLN A 26 16.76 -0.38 4.49
C GLN A 26 15.39 -1.03 4.26
N LEU A 27 14.85 -1.73 5.26
CA LEU A 27 13.54 -2.37 5.18
C LEU A 27 12.42 -1.33 5.13
N LEU A 28 12.50 -0.27 5.95
CA LEU A 28 11.57 0.86 5.90
C LEU A 28 11.63 1.60 4.56
N ASP A 29 12.82 1.84 4.02
CA ASP A 29 13.02 2.43 2.68
C ASP A 29 12.40 1.54 1.59
N ALA A 30 12.58 0.21 1.67
CA ALA A 30 12.00 -0.72 0.72
C ALA A 30 10.46 -0.74 0.77
N ILE A 31 9.88 -0.64 1.97
CA ILE A 31 8.42 -0.54 2.14
C ILE A 31 7.92 0.77 1.57
N GLU A 32 8.58 1.89 1.87
CA GLU A 32 8.23 3.21 1.35
C GLU A 32 8.20 3.21 -0.19
N ILE A 33 9.28 2.76 -0.82
CA ILE A 33 9.38 2.65 -2.29
C ILE A 33 8.26 1.76 -2.84
N ALA A 34 8.00 0.61 -2.23
CA ALA A 34 6.97 -0.31 -2.71
C ALA A 34 5.56 0.32 -2.66
N ILE A 35 5.26 1.14 -1.65
CA ILE A 35 3.98 1.82 -1.51
C ILE A 35 3.87 2.99 -2.51
N GLU A 36 4.94 3.76 -2.73
CA GLU A 36 4.95 4.82 -3.75
C GLU A 36 4.80 4.26 -5.16
N GLU A 37 5.49 3.15 -5.48
CA GLU A 37 5.33 2.45 -6.76
C GLU A 37 3.90 1.92 -6.95
N LEU A 38 3.30 1.35 -5.89
CA LEU A 38 1.90 0.92 -5.92
C LEU A 38 0.99 2.11 -6.22
N GLU A 39 1.14 3.22 -5.49
CA GLU A 39 0.31 4.41 -5.66
C GLU A 39 0.39 4.93 -7.10
N GLY A 40 1.60 5.14 -7.60
CA GLY A 40 1.82 5.64 -8.96
C GLY A 40 1.27 4.71 -10.04
N ALA A 41 1.58 3.42 -9.97
CA ALA A 41 1.13 2.45 -10.98
C ALA A 41 -0.40 2.24 -10.94
N TYR A 42 -0.99 2.21 -9.75
CA TYR A 42 -2.43 2.02 -9.60
C TYR A 42 -3.21 3.22 -10.14
N ILE A 43 -2.82 4.45 -9.76
CA ILE A 43 -3.46 5.68 -10.27
C ILE A 43 -3.33 5.74 -11.79
N LYS A 44 -2.11 5.56 -12.31
CA LYS A 44 -1.88 5.55 -13.75
C LYS A 44 -2.76 4.53 -14.47
N GLY A 45 -2.85 3.31 -13.95
CA GLY A 45 -3.68 2.27 -14.53
C GLY A 45 -5.18 2.59 -14.50
N VAL A 46 -5.65 3.37 -13.52
CA VAL A 46 -7.05 3.85 -13.51
C VAL A 46 -7.24 4.98 -14.53
N ASP A 47 -6.32 5.93 -14.58
CA ASP A 47 -6.38 7.09 -15.50
C ASP A 47 -6.29 6.66 -16.98
N GLU A 48 -5.49 5.63 -17.28
CA GLU A 48 -5.32 5.09 -18.64
C GLU A 48 -6.29 3.95 -18.97
N GLU A 49 -7.21 3.61 -18.07
CA GLU A 49 -8.09 2.43 -18.17
C GLU A 49 -7.33 1.11 -18.44
N ASP A 50 -6.09 1.00 -17.94
CA ASP A 50 -5.21 -0.15 -18.10
C ASP A 50 -5.37 -1.16 -16.95
N LEU A 51 -6.25 -2.13 -17.18
CA LEU A 51 -6.52 -3.21 -16.23
C LEU A 51 -5.30 -4.09 -15.94
N GLU A 52 -4.41 -4.30 -16.93
CA GLU A 52 -3.21 -5.12 -16.74
C GLU A 52 -2.19 -4.37 -15.87
N CYS A 53 -2.03 -3.06 -16.03
CA CYS A 53 -1.22 -2.23 -15.13
C CYS A 53 -1.71 -2.32 -13.68
N ILE A 54 -3.01 -2.15 -13.45
CA ILE A 54 -3.63 -2.26 -12.11
C ILE A 54 -3.39 -3.65 -11.50
N LYS A 55 -3.59 -4.70 -12.30
CA LYS A 55 -3.41 -6.09 -11.87
C LYS A 55 -1.96 -6.38 -11.51
N GLN A 56 -1.00 -5.88 -12.29
CA GLN A 56 0.43 -6.02 -12.02
C GLN A 56 0.83 -5.29 -10.73
N ALA A 57 0.39 -4.04 -10.56
CA ALA A 57 0.63 -3.26 -9.35
C ALA A 57 0.14 -4.01 -8.09
N ARG A 58 -1.09 -4.52 -8.13
CA ARG A 58 -1.69 -5.31 -7.04
C ARG A 58 -0.95 -6.62 -6.77
N HIS A 59 -0.47 -7.30 -7.81
CA HIS A 59 0.27 -8.55 -7.65
C HIS A 59 1.64 -8.32 -7.00
N LYS A 60 2.35 -7.27 -7.42
CA LYS A 60 3.68 -6.92 -6.92
C LYS A 60 3.66 -6.55 -5.43
N ILE A 61 2.65 -5.80 -4.97
CA ILE A 61 2.58 -5.34 -3.58
C ILE A 61 2.02 -6.37 -2.60
N LYS A 62 1.30 -7.40 -3.09
CA LYS A 62 0.64 -8.43 -2.28
C LYS A 62 1.52 -9.03 -1.17
N PRO A 63 2.79 -9.43 -1.41
CA PRO A 63 3.65 -9.92 -0.33
C PRO A 63 3.86 -8.87 0.76
N THR A 64 4.15 -7.61 0.40
CA THR A 64 4.32 -6.49 1.36
C THR A 64 3.08 -6.28 2.21
N LEU A 65 1.89 -6.28 1.59
CA LEU A 65 0.62 -6.10 2.31
C LEU A 65 0.40 -7.17 3.38
N GLY A 66 0.61 -8.43 3.02
CA GLY A 66 0.41 -9.57 3.92
C GLY A 66 1.49 -9.65 4.99
N LEU A 67 2.74 -9.40 4.60
CA LEU A 67 3.88 -9.48 5.50
C LEU A 67 3.75 -8.42 6.59
N PHE A 68 3.54 -7.15 6.26
CA PHE A 68 3.51 -6.06 7.25
C PHE A 68 2.11 -5.68 7.72
N GLY A 69 1.09 -6.49 7.43
CA GLY A 69 -0.23 -6.32 8.03
C GLY A 69 -0.99 -5.06 7.58
N LEU A 70 -0.81 -4.61 6.34
CA LEU A 70 -1.47 -3.42 5.77
C LEU A 70 -2.96 -3.71 5.46
N LYS A 71 -3.76 -3.98 6.49
CA LYS A 71 -5.14 -4.48 6.37
C LYS A 71 -6.06 -3.49 5.66
N ARG A 72 -5.98 -2.20 6.00
CA ARG A 72 -6.79 -1.14 5.37
C ARG A 72 -6.53 -1.08 3.87
N LEU A 73 -5.26 -0.97 3.48
CA LEU A 73 -4.87 -0.91 2.07
C LEU A 73 -5.22 -2.20 1.32
N THR A 74 -5.08 -3.36 1.96
CA THR A 74 -5.50 -4.66 1.41
C THR A 74 -7.00 -4.68 1.08
N ASN A 75 -7.84 -4.18 1.99
CA ASN A 75 -9.28 -4.13 1.80
C ASN A 75 -9.66 -3.16 0.67
N ILE A 76 -9.04 -1.98 0.61
CA ILE A 76 -9.27 -1.02 -0.47
C ILE A 76 -8.91 -1.64 -1.82
N LEU A 77 -7.73 -2.27 -1.94
CA LEU A 77 -7.31 -2.93 -3.18
C LEU A 77 -8.20 -4.14 -3.56
N ALA A 78 -8.83 -4.79 -2.59
CA ALA A 78 -9.82 -5.85 -2.85
C ALA A 78 -11.14 -5.27 -3.36
N ASN A 79 -11.61 -4.16 -2.77
CA ASN A 79 -12.80 -3.44 -3.21
C ASN A 79 -12.62 -2.88 -4.62
N GLY A 80 -11.49 -2.21 -4.90
CA GLY A 80 -11.19 -1.69 -6.23
C GLY A 80 -11.16 -2.78 -7.31
N LYS A 81 -10.63 -3.96 -6.99
CA LYS A 81 -10.70 -5.13 -7.88
C LYS A 81 -12.15 -5.50 -8.20
N LYS A 82 -12.98 -5.64 -7.17
CA LYS A 82 -14.39 -6.01 -7.31
C LYS A 82 -15.15 -4.96 -8.14
N MET A 83 -14.88 -3.68 -7.90
CA MET A 83 -15.47 -2.57 -8.66
C MET A 83 -15.13 -2.65 -10.16
N LEU A 84 -13.86 -2.91 -10.48
CA LEU A 84 -13.41 -3.08 -11.87
C LEU A 84 -14.03 -4.33 -12.53
N GLU A 85 -14.18 -5.43 -11.80
CA GLU A 85 -14.82 -6.66 -12.30
C GLU A 85 -16.33 -6.49 -12.55
N GLU A 86 -17.03 -5.70 -11.72
CA GLU A 86 -18.48 -5.52 -11.79
C GLU A 86 -18.90 -4.38 -12.72
N ASN A 87 -18.15 -3.27 -12.72
CA ASN A 87 -18.57 -2.00 -13.34
C ASN A 87 -17.52 -1.43 -14.32
N GLY A 88 -16.37 -2.08 -14.51
CA GLY A 88 -15.25 -1.51 -15.24
C GLY A 88 -14.76 -0.19 -14.62
N PHE A 89 -14.35 0.75 -15.47
CA PHE A 89 -13.84 2.07 -15.05
C PHE A 89 -14.93 3.13 -14.82
N ALA A 90 -16.19 2.72 -14.63
CA ALA A 90 -17.32 3.64 -14.51
C ALA A 90 -17.36 4.46 -13.19
N ASN A 91 -18.42 5.28 -13.06
CA ASN A 91 -18.65 6.44 -12.16
C ASN A 91 -18.39 6.32 -10.63
N ASN A 92 -17.75 5.28 -10.11
CA ASN A 92 -17.38 5.17 -8.68
C ASN A 92 -15.86 5.08 -8.44
N MET A 93 -15.04 5.05 -9.49
CA MET A 93 -13.58 4.92 -9.34
C MET A 93 -12.92 6.15 -8.71
N GLU A 94 -13.51 7.34 -8.85
CA GLU A 94 -12.96 8.57 -8.25
C GLU A 94 -12.96 8.50 -6.72
N ALA A 95 -14.09 8.15 -6.10
CA ALA A 95 -14.19 7.99 -4.65
C ALA A 95 -13.24 6.91 -4.13
N HIS A 96 -13.15 5.79 -4.84
CA HIS A 96 -12.20 4.71 -4.52
C HIS A 96 -10.74 5.19 -4.60
N LEU A 97 -10.39 5.98 -5.61
CA LEU A 97 -9.04 6.55 -5.74
C LEU A 97 -8.71 7.52 -4.60
N VAL A 98 -9.68 8.29 -4.10
CA VAL A 98 -9.49 9.15 -2.93
C VAL A 98 -9.18 8.30 -1.70
N GLU A 99 -9.99 7.29 -1.41
CA GLU A 99 -9.76 6.38 -0.27
C GLU A 99 -8.40 5.64 -0.38
N PHE A 100 -8.06 5.21 -1.60
CA PHE A 100 -6.78 4.58 -1.90
C PHE A 100 -5.60 5.50 -1.61
N LYS A 101 -5.62 6.73 -2.13
CA LYS A 101 -4.57 7.74 -1.89
C LYS A 101 -4.44 8.06 -0.40
N GLU A 102 -5.55 8.27 0.30
CA GLU A 102 -5.51 8.51 1.74
C GLU A 102 -4.87 7.34 2.50
N SER A 103 -5.15 6.11 2.08
CA SER A 103 -4.59 4.93 2.72
C SER A 103 -3.10 4.75 2.41
N THR A 104 -2.63 5.01 1.19
CA THR A 104 -1.19 4.94 0.86
C THR A 104 -0.43 6.02 1.61
N GLN A 105 -0.95 7.25 1.62
CA GLN A 105 -0.34 8.37 2.34
C GLN A 105 -0.30 8.14 3.85
N SER A 106 -1.32 7.51 4.42
CA SER A 106 -1.32 7.13 5.85
C SER A 106 -0.19 6.14 6.16
N VAL A 107 0.01 5.12 5.33
CA VAL A 107 1.12 4.15 5.50
C VAL A 107 2.47 4.85 5.36
N LEU A 108 2.66 5.67 4.32
CA LEU A 108 3.90 6.40 4.08
C LEU A 108 4.25 7.33 5.25
N CYS A 109 3.25 8.02 5.80
CA CYS A 109 3.42 8.87 6.97
C CYS A 109 3.88 8.06 8.19
N GLU A 110 3.25 6.91 8.45
CA GLU A 110 3.65 6.02 9.55
C GLU A 110 5.09 5.52 9.37
N VAL A 111 5.46 5.03 8.18
CA VAL A 111 6.82 4.54 7.87
C VAL A 111 7.87 5.63 8.06
N ARG A 112 7.60 6.86 7.60
CA ARG A 112 8.50 8.01 7.75
C ARG A 112 8.66 8.44 9.21
N ASN A 113 7.60 8.37 10.00
CA ASN A 113 7.60 8.74 11.42
C ASN A 113 8.20 7.68 12.35
N TYR A 114 8.35 6.43 11.87
CA TYR A 114 8.89 5.34 12.68
C TYR A 114 10.42 5.32 12.75
N ARG A 115 11.09 6.02 11.83
CA ARG A 115 12.55 6.17 11.76
C ARG A 115 13.10 6.81 13.04
#